data_AF-A0A0D8XLC3-F1
#
_entry.id   AF-A0A0D8XLC3-F1
#
_cell.length_a   1.000
_cell.length_b   1.000
_cell.length_c   1.000
_cell.angle_alpha   90.00
_cell.angle_beta   90.00
_cell.angle_gamma   90.00
#
_symmetry.space_group_name_H-M   'P 1'
#
loop_
_entity.id
_entity.type
_entity.pdbx_description
1 polymer ?
#
loop_
_entity_poly.entity_id
_entity_poly.type
_entity_poly.pdbx_seq_one_letter_code
_entity_poly.pdbx_strand_id
1 'polypeptide(L)'
;MSAQRVSRLPPNQRWGAAEKLWTIDFPLHIASIALSSIVPFYCFSHDIFNGVGLPATCQEIRAQNITSHSVDGNYTVLLDGFPVVVYCHRMNDTIPKSYINLNPETNFAEVYGKRLIYPHTCPFNGERNDSCQCSDDGDANAGLTRFQKIRVDLLNRKINIHGLLK
;
A
#
# COMPACT_ATOMS: atom_id res chain seq x y z
N MET A 1 5.78 26.71 5.40
CA MET A 1 5.76 27.24 4.02
C MET A 1 6.99 26.65 3.33
N SER A 2 6.91 25.79 2.33
CA SER A 2 6.34 26.08 1.03
C SER A 2 6.06 24.77 0.28
N ALA A 3 4.84 24.61 -0.23
CA ALA A 3 4.50 23.61 -1.22
C ALA A 3 4.88 24.17 -2.60
N GLN A 4 5.78 23.51 -3.33
CA GLN A 4 6.10 23.90 -4.69
C GLN A 4 5.09 23.31 -5.67
N ARG A 5 4.44 24.25 -6.37
CA ARG A 5 3.54 24.10 -7.50
C ARG A 5 4.28 23.43 -8.67
N VAL A 6 3.88 22.21 -9.05
CA VAL A 6 4.26 21.64 -10.35
C VAL A 6 3.19 21.97 -11.37
N SER A 7 3.66 22.59 -12.44
CA SER A 7 2.96 23.17 -13.58
C SER A 7 2.14 22.14 -14.36
N ARG A 8 0.91 22.54 -14.72
CA ARG A 8 0.11 21.96 -15.79
C ARG A 8 0.92 21.98 -17.09
N LEU A 9 1.08 20.83 -17.74
CA LEU A 9 1.51 20.75 -19.13
C LEU A 9 0.28 20.81 -20.06
N PRO A 10 0.34 21.55 -21.19
CA PRO A 10 -0.78 21.74 -22.11
C PRO A 10 -1.05 20.54 -23.02
N PRO A 11 -2.28 20.43 -23.58
CA PRO A 11 -2.69 19.34 -24.45
C PRO A 11 -2.39 19.69 -25.90
N ASN A 12 -1.33 19.10 -26.47
CA ASN A 12 -1.15 18.80 -27.90
C ASN A 12 0.35 18.73 -28.20
N GLN A 13 0.90 17.52 -28.15
CA GLN A 13 2.06 17.21 -28.97
C GLN A 13 1.92 15.79 -29.53
N ARG A 14 1.75 15.78 -30.84
CA ARG A 14 1.63 14.64 -31.75
C ARG A 14 3.00 13.96 -31.82
N TRP A 15 3.11 12.74 -31.29
CA TRP A 15 4.34 11.96 -31.39
C TRP A 15 4.44 11.40 -32.81
N GLY A 16 5.33 12.01 -33.60
CA GLY A 16 5.75 11.47 -34.89
C GLY A 16 6.53 10.17 -34.68
N ALA A 17 6.16 9.15 -35.45
CA ALA A 17 6.90 7.90 -35.56
C ALA A 17 8.32 8.18 -36.04
N ALA A 18 9.31 7.70 -35.30
CA ALA A 18 10.68 7.56 -35.76
C ALA A 18 11.08 6.09 -35.59
N GLU A 19 10.96 5.35 -36.69
CA GLU A 19 11.52 4.02 -36.85
C GLU A 19 13.05 4.11 -36.73
N LYS A 20 13.62 3.39 -35.77
CA LYS A 20 15.03 3.00 -35.80
C LYS A 20 15.07 1.49 -35.89
N LEU A 21 15.21 1.01 -37.12
CA LEU A 21 15.62 -0.34 -37.46
C LEU A 21 17.03 -0.58 -36.92
N TRP A 22 17.16 -1.53 -36.01
CA TRP A 22 18.41 -2.26 -35.80
C TRP A 22 18.14 -3.70 -36.19
N THR A 23 18.61 -4.06 -37.38
CA THR A 23 18.74 -5.45 -37.82
C THR A 23 19.81 -6.13 -36.97
N ILE A 24 19.41 -7.17 -36.23
CA ILE A 24 20.35 -8.08 -35.57
C ILE A 24 20.20 -9.41 -36.29
N ASP A 25 21.18 -9.74 -37.13
CA ASP A 25 21.32 -11.04 -37.75
C ASP A 25 21.69 -12.07 -36.68
N PHE A 26 20.81 -13.04 -36.42
CA PHE A 26 21.19 -14.30 -35.79
C PHE A 26 20.73 -15.47 -36.67
N PRO A 27 21.60 -16.46 -36.90
CA PRO A 27 21.40 -17.47 -37.92
C PRO A 27 20.30 -18.43 -37.49
N LEU A 28 19.43 -18.73 -38.46
CA LEU A 28 18.57 -19.90 -38.51
C LEU A 28 19.36 -21.14 -38.05
N HIS A 29 18.77 -21.97 -37.18
CA HIS A 29 18.48 -23.38 -37.47
C HIS A 29 17.57 -24.00 -36.38
N ILE A 30 16.34 -24.28 -36.82
CA ILE A 30 15.53 -25.48 -36.56
C ILE A 30 15.15 -25.81 -35.10
N ALA A 31 13.88 -25.60 -34.79
CA ALA A 31 12.99 -26.69 -34.35
C ALA A 31 11.53 -26.25 -34.48
N SER A 32 10.87 -26.71 -35.54
CA SER A 32 9.41 -26.70 -35.64
C SER A 32 8.86 -27.86 -34.82
N ILE A 33 8.06 -27.59 -33.78
CA ILE A 33 6.91 -28.42 -33.44
C ILE A 33 5.77 -27.47 -33.09
N ALA A 34 4.83 -27.32 -34.02
CA ALA A 34 3.53 -26.74 -33.74
C ALA A 34 2.63 -27.84 -33.18
N LEU A 35 2.08 -27.66 -31.98
CA LEU A 35 0.82 -28.29 -31.59
C LEU A 35 -0.03 -27.28 -30.83
N SER A 36 -1.03 -26.80 -31.57
CA SER A 36 -2.35 -26.32 -31.15
C SER A 36 -2.69 -26.46 -29.66
N SER A 37 -3.00 -25.35 -29.02
CA SER A 37 -4.17 -25.23 -28.13
C SER A 37 -4.51 -23.76 -27.96
N ILE A 38 -5.75 -23.43 -28.32
CA ILE A 38 -6.41 -22.14 -28.10
C ILE A 38 -6.32 -21.80 -26.61
N VAL A 39 -5.55 -20.78 -26.25
CA VAL A 39 -5.68 -20.11 -24.94
C VAL A 39 -6.22 -18.72 -25.24
N PRO A 40 -7.40 -18.34 -24.70
CA PRO A 40 -8.06 -17.11 -25.07
C PRO A 40 -7.20 -15.89 -24.70
N PHE A 41 -7.16 -14.94 -25.64
CA PHE A 41 -6.82 -13.54 -25.44
C PHE A 41 -7.16 -13.05 -24.03
N TYR A 42 -6.15 -12.79 -23.18
CA TYR A 42 -5.98 -11.65 -22.25
C TYR A 42 -4.69 -11.85 -21.43
N CYS A 43 -3.53 -11.86 -22.08
CA CYS A 43 -2.26 -11.58 -21.40
C CYS A 43 -1.67 -10.30 -21.96
N PHE A 44 -2.25 -9.15 -21.60
CA PHE A 44 -1.55 -7.87 -21.69
C PHE A 44 -0.84 -7.63 -20.36
N SER A 45 0.45 -7.98 -20.33
CA SER A 45 1.52 -7.21 -19.68
C SER A 45 2.85 -7.81 -20.13
N HIS A 46 3.57 -7.02 -20.92
CA HIS A 46 4.90 -7.31 -21.41
C HIS A 46 5.90 -7.06 -20.27
N ASP A 47 5.92 -7.97 -19.30
CA ASP A 47 7.00 -8.16 -18.32
C ASP A 47 7.11 -9.67 -18.02
N ILE A 48 7.40 -10.44 -19.08
CA ILE A 48 7.95 -11.79 -18.95
C ILE A 48 9.47 -11.63 -19.03
N PHE A 49 10.08 -11.33 -17.89
CA PHE A 49 11.47 -11.68 -17.65
C PHE A 49 11.52 -12.43 -16.31
N ASN A 50 11.52 -13.76 -16.40
CA ASN A 50 11.65 -14.72 -15.30
C ASN A 50 10.46 -14.87 -14.33
N GLY A 51 9.38 -15.50 -14.78
CA GLY A 51 8.81 -16.68 -14.09
C GLY A 51 8.37 -16.64 -12.62
N VAL A 52 8.28 -15.51 -11.92
CA VAL A 52 7.62 -15.41 -10.62
C VAL A 52 6.95 -14.04 -10.51
N GLY A 53 5.65 -13.98 -10.79
CA GLY A 53 4.85 -12.81 -10.42
C GLY A 53 4.85 -12.67 -8.90
N LEU A 54 5.17 -11.50 -8.38
CA LEU A 54 5.03 -11.22 -6.96
C LEU A 54 3.56 -11.44 -6.55
N PRO A 55 3.28 -12.10 -5.41
CA PRO A 55 1.93 -12.37 -4.97
C PRO A 55 1.19 -11.05 -4.67
N ALA A 56 -0.11 -10.99 -4.96
CA ALA A 56 -0.91 -9.80 -4.68
C ALA A 56 -1.47 -9.80 -3.24
N THR A 57 -1.53 -10.97 -2.59
CA THR A 57 -2.17 -11.14 -1.28
C THR A 57 -1.40 -12.09 -0.35
N CYS A 58 -1.62 -11.94 0.98
CA CYS A 58 -1.12 -12.90 1.97
C CYS A 58 -1.64 -14.33 1.74
N GLN A 59 -2.83 -14.46 1.16
CA GLN A 59 -3.41 -15.76 0.81
C GLN A 59 -2.64 -16.44 -0.33
N GLU A 60 -2.24 -15.68 -1.35
CA GLU A 60 -1.37 -16.18 -2.42
C GLU A 60 0.02 -16.55 -1.92
N ILE A 61 0.61 -15.75 -1.03
CA ILE A 61 1.90 -16.07 -0.39
C ILE A 61 1.83 -17.44 0.30
N ARG A 62 0.76 -17.68 1.06
CA ARG A 62 0.53 -18.95 1.72
C ARG A 62 0.37 -20.10 0.72
N ALA A 63 -0.43 -19.90 -0.34
CA ALA A 63 -0.71 -20.92 -1.35
C ALA A 63 0.54 -21.30 -2.17
N GLN A 64 1.40 -20.33 -2.46
CA GLN A 64 2.64 -20.53 -3.21
C GLN A 64 3.72 -21.24 -2.38
N ASN A 65 3.66 -21.18 -1.05
CA ASN A 65 4.72 -21.71 -0.20
C ASN A 65 4.19 -22.47 1.02
N ILE A 66 3.83 -23.74 0.78
CA ILE A 66 3.20 -24.65 1.75
C ILE A 66 4.18 -25.06 2.87
N THR A 67 5.50 -24.98 2.64
CA THR A 67 6.51 -25.58 3.53
C THR A 67 7.30 -24.60 4.40
N SER A 68 7.38 -23.30 4.06
CA SER A 68 8.28 -22.36 4.77
C SER A 68 7.70 -20.98 5.13
N HIS A 69 6.52 -20.60 4.65
CA HIS A 69 5.96 -19.26 4.86
C HIS A 69 4.57 -19.23 5.52
N SER A 70 4.25 -20.23 6.35
CA SER A 70 3.07 -20.17 7.24
C SER A 70 3.30 -19.34 8.52
N VAL A 71 4.38 -18.54 8.54
CA VAL A 71 4.78 -17.74 9.70
C VAL A 71 4.28 -16.31 9.53
N ASP A 72 3.87 -15.69 10.62
CA ASP A 72 3.49 -14.28 10.60
C ASP A 72 4.71 -13.38 10.38
N GLY A 73 4.61 -12.40 9.50
CA GLY A 73 5.78 -11.63 9.10
C GLY A 73 5.50 -10.54 8.07
N ASN A 74 6.56 -9.82 7.70
CA ASN A 74 6.52 -8.82 6.63
C ASN A 74 6.83 -9.50 5.30
N TYR A 75 5.97 -9.27 4.31
CA TYR A 75 6.06 -9.81 2.98
C TYR A 75 5.92 -8.70 1.95
N THR A 76 6.55 -8.87 0.79
CA THR A 76 6.35 -7.97 -0.34
C THR A 76 5.24 -8.52 -1.23
N VAL A 77 4.24 -7.70 -1.47
CA VAL A 77 3.13 -7.99 -2.39
C VAL A 77 3.10 -6.99 -3.53
N LEU A 78 2.50 -7.37 -4.65
CA LEU A 78 2.28 -6.46 -5.77
C LEU A 78 0.87 -5.86 -5.69
N LEU A 79 0.79 -4.56 -5.45
CA LEU A 79 -0.47 -3.81 -5.43
C LEU A 79 -0.48 -2.82 -6.60
N ASP A 80 -1.40 -3.01 -7.54
CA ASP A 80 -1.53 -2.18 -8.76
C ASP A 80 -0.19 -1.99 -9.53
N GLY A 81 0.65 -3.03 -9.56
CA GLY A 81 1.96 -3.01 -10.23
C GLY A 81 3.11 -2.45 -9.38
N PHE A 82 2.85 -2.03 -8.14
CA PHE A 82 3.87 -1.53 -7.23
C PHE A 82 4.17 -2.55 -6.12
N PRO A 83 5.46 -2.85 -5.84
CA PRO A 83 5.82 -3.70 -4.72
C PRO A 83 5.62 -2.93 -3.41
N VAL A 84 4.81 -3.48 -2.51
CA VAL A 84 4.49 -2.90 -1.20
C VAL A 84 4.78 -3.92 -0.11
N VAL A 85 5.36 -3.47 1.00
CA VAL A 85 5.59 -4.33 2.18
C VAL A 85 4.35 -4.34 3.06
N VAL A 86 3.81 -5.53 3.30
CA VAL A 86 2.64 -5.77 4.15
C VAL A 86 2.97 -6.78 5.24
N TYR A 87 2.41 -6.61 6.43
CA TYR A 87 2.49 -7.59 7.50
C TYR A 87 1.33 -8.59 7.38
N CYS A 88 1.64 -9.86 7.16
CA CYS A 88 0.66 -10.93 7.14
C CYS A 88 0.58 -11.54 8.54
N HIS A 89 -0.63 -11.57 9.11
CA HIS A 89 -0.92 -12.10 10.44
C HIS A 89 -1.84 -13.31 10.33
N ARG A 90 -1.58 -14.31 11.17
CA ARG A 90 -2.21 -15.63 11.16
C ARG A 90 -2.09 -16.32 9.81
N MET A 91 -0.86 -16.47 9.32
CA MET A 91 -0.57 -17.24 8.10
C MET A 91 -0.95 -18.73 8.22
N ASN A 92 -1.23 -19.22 9.43
CA ASN A 92 -1.80 -20.54 9.68
C ASN A 92 -3.33 -20.61 9.45
N ASP A 93 -4.06 -19.49 9.55
CA ASP A 93 -5.52 -19.45 9.35
C ASP A 93 -5.87 -19.54 7.87
N THR A 94 -7.03 -20.15 7.53
CA THR A 94 -7.56 -20.26 6.15
C THR A 94 -7.53 -18.94 5.39
N ILE A 95 -7.81 -17.84 6.07
CA ILE A 95 -7.80 -16.49 5.52
C ILE A 95 -6.85 -15.62 6.38
N PRO A 96 -5.58 -15.48 5.98
CA PRO A 96 -4.65 -14.63 6.71
C PRO A 96 -5.06 -13.16 6.61
N LYS A 97 -4.71 -12.38 7.63
CA LYS A 97 -5.04 -10.96 7.71
C LYS A 97 -3.85 -10.13 7.24
N SER A 98 -4.11 -9.18 6.34
CA SER A 98 -3.12 -8.22 5.85
C SER A 98 -3.16 -6.92 6.63
N TYR A 99 -1.97 -6.41 6.97
CA TYR A 99 -1.77 -5.15 7.65
C TYR A 99 -0.70 -4.31 6.95
N ILE A 100 -0.82 -2.99 7.02
CA ILE A 100 0.25 -2.06 6.64
C ILE A 100 0.95 -1.61 7.92
N ASN A 101 2.28 -1.62 7.91
CA ASN A 101 3.09 -1.09 9.01
C ASN A 101 3.09 0.44 8.94
N LEU A 102 2.84 1.08 10.07
CA LEU A 102 2.83 2.53 10.24
C LEU A 102 3.98 2.95 11.15
N ASN A 103 4.48 4.18 10.96
CA ASN A 103 5.40 4.76 11.91
C ASN A 103 4.61 5.30 13.12
N PRO A 104 4.77 4.76 14.34
CA PRO A 104 4.03 5.20 15.51
C PRO A 104 4.37 6.62 15.95
N GLU A 105 5.49 7.19 15.49
CA GLU A 105 5.87 8.58 15.78
C GLU A 105 4.97 9.59 15.07
N THR A 106 4.60 9.29 13.82
CA THR A 106 3.79 10.17 12.97
C THR A 106 2.32 9.76 12.92
N ASN A 107 2.00 8.50 13.24
CA ASN A 107 0.65 7.97 13.24
C ASN A 107 0.14 7.81 14.67
N PHE A 108 -0.44 8.88 15.20
CA PHE A 108 -1.03 8.89 16.53
C PHE A 108 -2.38 9.61 16.51
N ALA A 109 -3.27 9.21 17.41
CA ALA A 109 -4.48 9.93 17.74
C ALA A 109 -4.37 10.39 19.19
N GLU A 110 -4.73 11.64 19.42
CA GLU A 110 -4.63 12.27 20.72
C GLU A 110 -5.95 12.92 21.08
N VAL A 111 -6.47 12.57 22.24
CA VAL A 111 -7.67 13.18 22.82
C VAL A 111 -7.22 13.94 24.06
N TYR A 112 -7.50 15.24 24.10
CA TYR A 112 -7.13 16.07 25.23
C TYR A 112 -8.17 15.95 26.36
N GLY A 113 -7.68 15.90 27.59
CA GLY A 113 -8.52 15.70 28.78
C GLY A 113 -9.25 16.94 29.26
N LYS A 114 -8.95 18.12 28.71
CA LYS A 114 -9.70 19.35 29.00
C LYS A 114 -10.47 19.80 27.79
N ARG A 115 -11.64 20.40 28.02
CA ARG A 115 -12.52 20.93 26.97
C ARG A 115 -12.35 22.44 26.87
N LEU A 116 -12.07 22.96 25.68
CA LEU A 116 -12.02 24.40 25.45
C LEU A 116 -13.40 25.03 25.70
N ILE A 117 -13.44 26.17 26.40
CA ILE A 117 -14.66 26.97 26.59
C ILE A 117 -15.14 27.52 25.24
N TYR A 118 -14.19 27.93 24.39
CA TYR A 118 -14.44 28.41 23.04
C TYR A 118 -13.93 27.39 22.01
N PRO A 119 -14.80 26.54 21.43
CA PRO A 119 -14.39 25.42 20.59
C PRO A 119 -13.80 25.83 19.23
N HIS A 120 -13.98 27.08 18.82
CA HIS A 120 -13.47 27.61 17.55
C HIS A 120 -12.13 28.35 17.68
N THR A 121 -11.61 28.50 18.89
CA THR A 121 -10.29 29.10 19.12
C THR A 121 -9.24 28.02 19.32
N CYS A 122 -8.16 28.06 18.55
CA CYS A 122 -6.99 27.20 18.75
C CYS A 122 -5.92 28.00 19.50
N PRO A 123 -5.85 27.89 20.85
CA PRO A 123 -4.83 28.61 21.62
C PRO A 123 -3.42 28.06 21.30
N PHE A 124 -2.40 28.90 21.48
CA PHE A 124 -0.98 28.54 21.36
C PHE A 124 -0.59 27.85 20.04
N ASN A 125 -1.25 28.16 18.92
CA ASN A 125 -1.02 27.52 17.62
C ASN A 125 -1.08 25.97 17.66
N GLY A 126 -1.86 25.41 18.58
CA GLY A 126 -1.98 23.97 18.77
C GLY A 126 -0.95 23.35 19.70
N GLU A 127 -0.08 24.14 20.34
CA GLU A 127 0.78 23.64 21.41
C GLU A 127 -0.02 23.25 22.65
N ARG A 128 0.49 22.23 23.35
CA ARG A 128 -0.14 21.71 24.56
C ARG A 128 0.25 22.59 25.74
N ASN A 129 -0.71 23.35 26.23
CA ASN A 129 -0.52 24.20 27.38
C ASN A 129 -1.75 24.12 28.28
N ASP A 130 -1.52 23.75 29.54
CA ASP A 130 -2.57 23.65 30.55
C ASP A 130 -3.09 25.02 31.01
N SER A 131 -2.41 26.11 30.63
CA SER A 131 -2.84 27.50 30.82
C SER A 131 -3.89 27.94 29.78
N CYS A 132 -4.81 27.05 29.40
CA CYS A 132 -5.92 27.37 28.50
C CYS A 132 -7.16 27.88 29.24
N GLN A 133 -8.04 28.60 28.51
CA GLN A 133 -9.42 28.81 28.94
C GLN A 133 -10.26 27.56 28.63
N CYS A 134 -10.17 26.59 29.52
CA CYS A 134 -10.71 25.24 29.37
C CYS A 134 -11.36 24.75 30.66
N SER A 135 -12.37 23.86 30.54
CA SER A 135 -12.98 23.12 31.65
C SER A 135 -12.32 21.75 31.79
N ASP A 136 -12.33 21.22 33.01
CA ASP A 136 -11.90 19.85 33.33
C ASP A 136 -12.95 18.79 32.94
N ASP A 137 -14.11 19.19 32.42
CA ASP A 137 -15.17 18.31 31.89
C ASP A 137 -14.84 17.75 30.48
N GLY A 138 -13.63 17.24 30.29
CA GLY A 138 -13.19 16.65 29.02
C GLY A 138 -13.62 15.20 28.81
N ASP A 139 -13.11 14.59 27.74
CA ASP A 139 -13.40 13.19 27.42
C ASP A 139 -12.67 12.26 28.41
N ALA A 140 -13.40 11.30 28.99
CA ALA A 140 -12.81 10.30 29.89
C ALA A 140 -11.76 9.41 29.20
N ASN A 141 -11.79 9.31 27.87
CA ASN A 141 -10.82 8.58 27.06
C ASN A 141 -9.64 9.45 26.62
N ALA A 142 -9.36 10.54 27.34
CA ALA A 142 -8.20 11.37 27.09
C ALA A 142 -6.90 10.58 27.15
N GLY A 143 -6.00 10.91 26.23
CA GLY A 143 -4.71 10.26 26.12
C GLY A 143 -4.16 10.25 24.71
N LEU A 144 -2.96 9.69 24.60
CA LEU A 144 -2.24 9.50 23.35
C LEU A 144 -2.32 8.02 22.97
N THR A 145 -2.87 7.73 21.80
CA THR A 145 -2.83 6.41 21.18
C THR A 145 -1.90 6.47 19.97
N ARG A 146 -0.87 5.64 19.94
CA ARG A 146 -0.01 5.45 18.77
C ARG A 146 -0.47 4.21 18.01
N PHE A 147 -0.38 4.23 16.69
CA PHE A 147 -0.75 3.10 15.84
C PHE A 147 0.46 2.56 15.12
N GLN A 148 0.65 1.26 15.20
CA GLN A 148 1.79 0.58 14.57
C GLN A 148 1.38 -0.19 13.31
N LYS A 149 0.14 -0.68 13.27
CA LYS A 149 -0.36 -1.42 12.11
C LYS A 149 -1.84 -1.14 11.86
N ILE A 150 -2.22 -1.13 10.58
CA ILE A 150 -3.61 -0.96 10.16
C ILE A 150 -4.03 -2.10 9.25
N ARG A 151 -5.16 -2.73 9.55
CA ARG A 151 -5.70 -3.81 8.73
C ARG A 151 -6.20 -3.26 7.39
N VAL A 152 -5.81 -3.93 6.31
CA VAL A 152 -6.20 -3.57 4.95
C VAL A 152 -6.73 -4.77 4.18
N ASP A 153 -7.61 -4.51 3.23
CA ASP A 153 -8.04 -5.43 2.20
C ASP A 153 -7.32 -5.04 0.90
N LEU A 154 -6.34 -5.86 0.53
CA LEU A 154 -5.48 -5.62 -0.64
C LEU A 154 -6.25 -5.79 -1.96
N LEU A 155 -7.25 -6.68 -2.01
CA LEU A 155 -8.04 -6.93 -3.21
C LEU A 155 -9.00 -5.78 -3.50
N ASN A 156 -9.66 -5.28 -2.45
CA ASN A 156 -10.66 -4.21 -2.59
C ASN A 156 -10.08 -2.81 -2.40
N ARG A 157 -8.80 -2.68 -2.05
CA ARG A 157 -8.13 -1.41 -1.71
C ARG A 157 -8.88 -0.65 -0.61
N LYS A 158 -9.25 -1.36 0.46
CA LYS A 158 -10.01 -0.78 1.58
C LYS A 158 -9.24 -0.90 2.88
N ILE A 159 -9.40 0.12 3.72
CA ILE A 159 -8.86 0.14 5.08
C ILE A 159 -9.95 -0.33 6.04
N ASN A 160 -9.61 -1.19 6.99
CA ASN A 160 -10.51 -1.59 8.06
C ASN A 160 -10.20 -0.78 9.34
N ILE A 161 -11.04 0.22 9.61
CA ILE A 161 -10.90 1.15 10.74
C ILE A 161 -11.03 0.49 12.12
N HIS A 162 -11.67 -0.69 12.21
CA HIS A 162 -11.78 -1.46 13.44
C HIS A 162 -10.59 -2.40 13.66
N GLY A 163 -9.70 -2.54 12.67
CA GLY A 163 -8.53 -3.40 12.71
C GLY A 163 -7.22 -2.65 12.96
N LEU A 164 -7.24 -1.62 13.80
CA LEU A 164 -6.07 -0.86 14.20
C LEU A 164 -5.33 -1.58 15.34
N LEU A 165 -4.02 -1.77 15.19
CA LEU A 165 -3.16 -2.30 16.24
C LEU A 165 -2.32 -1.15 16.82
N LYS A 166 -2.44 -0.96 18.13
CA LYS A 166 -1.72 0.02 18.93
C LYS A 166 -0.31 -0.46 19.24
#